data_AF-A0A5E4NR91-F1
#
_entry.id   AF-A0A5E4NR91-F1
#
_cell.length_a   1.000
_cell.length_b   1.000
_cell.length_c   1.000
_cell.angle_alpha   90.00
_cell.angle_beta   90.00
_cell.angle_gamma   90.00
#
_symmetry.space_group_name_H-M   'P 1'
#
loop_
_entity.id
_entity.type
_entity.pdbx_description
1 polymer ?
#
loop_
_entity_poly.entity_id
_entity_poly.type
_entity_poly.pdbx_seq_one_letter_code
_entity_poly.pdbx_strand_id
1 'polypeptide(L)'
;MQNSYRSDECFAKETVYSCSFVRPLPEPRKKPIVHKDHITMAGEIQTETEQQLSYKVKCVPVVKKIIPKNHNLGSKGHMIFKTTMRDDYNLPCFREREQQIIPKENLCIYSCPMESKTTTGCSYTPICANPVENYKPDENYTSPEGTMDLNTIQRTSYRQVDLPKKEETPWAIKLEYCKPKTELNATTVYNNSYKKPGYYVNMEDCNYQID
;
A
#
# COMPACT_ATOMS: atom_id res chain seq x y z
N MET A 1 18.59 -77.51 43.27
CA MET A 1 19.53 -76.50 42.74
C MET A 1 20.00 -76.96 41.38
N GLN A 2 19.63 -76.27 40.31
CA GLN A 2 20.30 -76.38 39.01
C GLN A 2 20.24 -74.99 38.36
N ASN A 3 21.40 -74.33 38.32
CA ASN A 3 21.57 -72.99 37.79
C ASN A 3 21.62 -73.06 36.26
N SER A 4 20.71 -72.37 35.57
CA SER A 4 20.84 -72.08 34.15
C SER A 4 21.49 -70.71 33.97
N TYR A 5 22.72 -70.68 33.46
CA TYR A 5 23.44 -69.46 33.11
C TYR A 5 22.71 -68.74 31.96
N ARG A 6 22.27 -67.51 32.20
CA ARG A 6 21.73 -66.61 31.17
C ARG A 6 22.89 -65.71 30.74
N SER A 7 23.29 -65.77 29.47
CA SER A 7 24.34 -64.91 28.93
C SER A 7 23.85 -63.47 28.84
N ASP A 8 24.60 -62.55 29.46
CA ASP A 8 24.37 -61.10 29.42
C ASP A 8 24.93 -60.50 28.12
N GLU A 9 24.46 -60.98 26.97
CA GLU A 9 24.75 -60.31 25.71
C GLU A 9 23.59 -59.37 25.34
N CYS A 10 23.90 -58.07 25.37
CA CYS A 10 22.98 -57.02 24.94
C CYS A 10 22.73 -57.14 23.43
N PHE A 11 21.51 -57.46 23.04
CA PHE A 11 21.08 -57.46 21.66
C PHE A 11 21.31 -56.07 21.02
N ALA A 12 22.06 -56.02 19.92
CA ALA A 12 22.32 -54.77 19.21
C ALA A 12 20.98 -54.19 18.71
N LYS A 13 20.57 -53.05 19.28
CA LYS A 13 19.26 -52.44 19.01
C LYS A 13 19.18 -51.71 17.67
N GLU A 14 20.33 -51.46 17.05
CA GLU A 14 20.45 -50.72 15.80
C GLU A 14 20.63 -51.70 14.66
N THR A 15 19.64 -51.75 13.77
CA THR A 15 19.72 -52.54 12.54
C THR A 15 20.33 -51.68 11.44
N VAL A 16 20.99 -52.33 10.47
CA VAL A 16 21.51 -51.63 9.26
C VAL A 16 20.41 -50.81 8.59
N TYR A 17 19.17 -51.32 8.58
CA TYR A 17 18.00 -50.63 8.06
C TYR A 17 17.71 -49.31 8.79
N SER A 18 17.77 -49.29 10.13
CA SER A 18 17.61 -48.09 10.96
C SER A 18 18.63 -47.00 10.62
N CYS A 19 19.89 -47.40 10.39
CA CYS A 19 20.97 -46.45 10.10
C CYS A 19 20.99 -45.99 8.63
N SER A 20 20.46 -46.80 7.71
CA SER A 20 20.47 -46.49 6.27
C SER A 20 19.36 -45.51 5.87
N PHE A 21 18.21 -45.59 6.54
CA PHE A 21 17.03 -44.80 6.19
C PHE A 21 16.69 -43.84 7.33
N VAL A 22 17.59 -42.87 7.58
CA VAL A 22 17.27 -41.73 8.44
C VAL A 22 16.19 -40.91 7.76
N ARG A 23 15.10 -40.63 8.48
CA ARG A 23 14.00 -39.77 8.01
C ARG A 23 14.62 -38.44 7.54
N PRO A 24 14.37 -37.97 6.30
CA PRO A 24 14.92 -36.70 5.85
C PRO A 24 14.53 -35.62 6.86
N LEU A 25 15.53 -34.95 7.43
CA LEU A 25 15.29 -33.77 8.23
C LEU A 25 14.51 -32.78 7.35
N PRO A 26 13.48 -32.10 7.87
CA PRO A 26 12.74 -31.13 7.07
C PRO A 26 13.73 -30.04 6.62
N GLU A 27 14.14 -30.09 5.36
CA GLU A 27 15.00 -29.07 4.78
C GLU A 27 14.26 -27.73 4.87
N PRO A 28 14.95 -26.64 5.29
CA PRO A 28 14.33 -25.33 5.29
C PRO A 28 13.93 -24.99 3.85
N ARG A 29 12.64 -24.69 3.66
CA ARG A 29 12.09 -24.28 2.35
C ARG A 29 12.99 -23.20 1.75
N LYS A 30 13.46 -23.39 0.52
CA LYS A 30 14.23 -22.39 -0.21
C LYS A 30 13.44 -21.08 -0.21
N LYS A 31 14.09 -19.98 0.19
CA LYS A 31 13.45 -18.66 0.20
C LYS A 31 13.01 -18.30 -1.23
N PRO A 32 11.85 -17.67 -1.40
CA PRO A 32 11.40 -17.22 -2.72
C PRO A 32 12.41 -16.23 -3.31
N ILE A 33 12.66 -16.35 -4.61
CA ILE A 33 13.51 -15.42 -5.35
C ILE A 33 12.66 -14.18 -5.61
N VAL A 34 12.99 -13.07 -4.94
CA VAL A 34 12.32 -11.78 -5.14
C VAL A 34 13.07 -11.05 -6.26
N HIS A 35 12.42 -10.90 -7.43
CA HIS A 35 12.91 -10.05 -8.50
C HIS A 35 12.83 -8.58 -8.08
N LYS A 36 13.80 -7.76 -8.48
CA LYS A 36 13.69 -6.31 -8.28
C LYS A 36 12.58 -5.78 -9.18
N ASP A 37 11.69 -4.96 -8.63
CA ASP A 37 10.62 -4.34 -9.40
C ASP A 37 11.23 -3.53 -10.56
N HIS A 38 10.83 -3.83 -11.80
CA HIS A 38 11.34 -3.16 -13.00
C HIS A 38 10.60 -1.84 -13.30
N ILE A 39 9.68 -1.44 -12.42
CA ILE A 39 8.83 -0.27 -12.57
C ILE A 39 9.10 0.62 -11.37
N THR A 40 9.71 1.77 -11.60
CA THR A 40 9.88 2.80 -10.57
C THR A 40 8.49 3.36 -10.25
N MET A 41 7.83 2.83 -9.22
CA MET A 41 6.59 3.41 -8.72
C MET A 41 6.85 4.86 -8.33
N ALA A 42 5.92 5.75 -8.67
CA ALA A 42 6.06 7.19 -8.48
C ALA A 42 6.18 7.56 -7.00
N GLY A 43 7.43 7.71 -6.53
CA GLY A 43 7.76 8.23 -5.20
C GLY A 43 7.19 7.46 -4.01
N GLU A 44 7.48 7.94 -2.81
CA GLU A 44 6.82 7.46 -1.60
C GLU A 44 5.38 7.98 -1.57
N ILE A 45 4.41 7.08 -1.67
CA ILE A 45 3.01 7.40 -1.44
C ILE A 45 2.80 7.66 0.06
N GLN A 46 2.06 8.71 0.40
CA GLN A 46 1.69 8.94 1.80
C GLN A 46 0.71 7.84 2.25
N THR A 47 1.16 7.01 3.19
CA THR A 47 0.41 5.84 3.70
C THR A 47 -0.40 6.17 4.95
N GLU A 48 -0.09 7.26 5.63
CA GLU A 48 -0.79 7.68 6.84
C GLU A 48 -2.08 8.42 6.50
N THR A 49 -3.16 8.03 7.15
CA THR A 49 -4.48 8.66 7.01
C THR A 49 -4.69 9.71 8.10
N GLU A 50 -5.56 10.70 7.83
CA GLU A 50 -5.90 11.76 8.81
C GLU A 50 -6.33 11.19 10.17
N GLN A 51 -7.02 10.04 10.17
CA GLN A 51 -7.44 9.33 11.36
C GLN A 51 -6.26 8.81 12.20
N GLN A 52 -5.24 8.22 11.56
CA GLN A 52 -4.04 7.73 12.24
C GLN A 52 -3.21 8.87 12.84
N LEU A 53 -3.17 10.01 12.15
CA LEU A 53 -2.48 11.20 12.63
C LEU A 53 -3.22 11.85 13.80
N SER A 54 -4.55 11.91 13.74
CA SER A 54 -5.38 12.64 14.71
C SER A 54 -5.56 11.90 16.04
N TYR A 55 -5.69 10.57 16.00
CA TYR A 55 -6.07 9.76 17.17
C TYR A 55 -4.95 8.82 17.64
N LYS A 56 -3.75 9.36 17.87
CA LYS A 56 -2.66 8.58 18.48
C LYS A 56 -2.94 8.34 19.96
N VAL A 57 -2.79 7.09 20.41
CA VAL A 57 -2.93 6.73 21.83
C VAL A 57 -1.84 7.43 22.64
N LYS A 58 -2.22 8.43 23.43
CA LYS A 58 -1.31 9.12 24.34
C LYS A 58 -1.35 8.43 25.71
N CYS A 59 -0.22 7.91 26.17
CA CYS A 59 -0.09 7.40 27.53
C CYS A 59 -0.19 8.58 28.51
N VAL A 60 -1.24 8.60 29.33
CA VAL A 60 -1.45 9.64 30.35
C VAL A 60 -0.54 9.35 31.55
N PRO A 61 0.21 10.33 32.09
CA PRO A 61 1.06 10.10 33.26
C PRO A 61 0.24 9.81 34.51
N VAL A 62 0.70 8.82 35.30
CA VAL A 62 0.09 8.46 36.59
C VAL A 62 0.21 9.64 37.56
N VAL A 63 -0.92 10.06 38.14
CA VAL A 63 -0.98 11.17 39.11
C VAL A 63 -0.20 10.79 40.37
N LYS A 64 0.74 11.65 40.79
CA LYS A 64 1.54 11.43 42.01
C LYS A 64 0.69 11.67 43.26
N LYS A 65 0.84 10.81 44.26
CA LYS A 65 0.17 10.93 45.57
C LYS A 65 0.65 12.18 46.31
N ILE A 66 -0.29 12.95 46.87
CA ILE A 66 0.01 14.12 47.70
C ILE A 66 0.41 13.64 49.11
N ILE A 67 1.58 14.06 49.60
CA ILE A 67 2.10 13.74 50.95
C ILE A 67 2.17 15.04 51.77
N PRO A 68 1.60 15.11 52.98
CA PRO A 68 1.65 16.31 53.81
C PRO A 68 3.08 16.60 54.30
N LYS A 69 3.44 17.89 54.39
CA LYS A 69 4.75 18.33 54.88
C LYS A 69 4.86 18.19 56.40
N ASN A 70 6.01 17.71 56.88
CA ASN A 70 6.30 17.62 58.31
C ASN A 70 6.48 19.03 58.89
N HIS A 71 5.80 19.33 60.00
CA HIS A 71 5.68 20.67 60.58
C HIS A 71 6.86 21.05 61.51
N ASN A 72 7.88 20.19 61.65
CA ASN A 72 9.17 20.43 62.34
C ASN A 72 9.10 21.29 63.63
N LEU A 73 8.16 20.97 64.53
CA LEU A 73 7.92 21.68 65.79
C LEU A 73 9.01 21.47 66.87
N GLY A 74 10.10 20.75 66.57
CA GLY A 74 11.22 20.56 67.50
C GLY A 74 12.24 21.69 67.38
N SER A 75 12.36 22.53 68.40
CA SER A 75 13.37 23.59 68.44
C SER A 75 14.80 23.01 68.45
N LYS A 76 15.52 23.14 67.34
CA LYS A 76 16.96 22.84 67.24
C LYS A 76 17.77 24.13 67.36
N GLY A 77 17.83 24.70 68.56
CA GLY A 77 18.74 25.81 68.87
C GLY A 77 20.00 25.28 69.56
N HIS A 78 21.20 25.72 69.13
CA HIS A 78 22.43 25.45 69.87
C HIS A 78 22.52 26.37 71.10
N MET A 79 22.85 25.79 72.25
CA MET A 79 23.13 26.56 73.46
C MET A 79 24.54 27.15 73.36
N ILE A 80 24.65 28.48 73.35
CA ILE A 80 25.94 29.16 73.22
C ILE A 80 26.57 29.29 74.60
N PHE A 81 27.72 28.64 74.79
CA PHE A 81 28.55 28.78 76.00
C PHE A 81 29.77 29.64 75.67
N LYS A 82 29.60 30.96 75.72
CA LYS A 82 30.71 31.92 75.63
C LYS A 82 30.78 32.75 76.91
N THR A 83 32.00 33.03 77.36
CA THR A 83 32.29 33.92 78.49
C THR A 83 32.87 35.23 77.96
N THR A 84 32.62 36.34 78.65
CA THR A 84 33.06 37.70 78.28
C THR A 84 34.57 37.79 78.03
N MET A 85 35.37 37.11 78.86
CA MET A 85 36.83 37.04 78.68
C MET A 85 37.24 36.52 77.29
N ARG A 86 36.50 35.57 76.73
CA ARG A 86 36.84 34.94 75.44
C ARG A 86 36.40 35.78 74.25
N ASP A 87 35.36 36.59 74.40
CA ASP A 87 34.87 37.48 73.35
C ASP A 87 35.69 38.78 73.30
N ASP A 88 36.03 39.34 74.46
CA ASP A 88 36.60 40.70 74.56
C ASP A 88 38.13 40.75 74.40
N TYR A 89 38.86 39.68 74.71
CA TYR A 89 40.34 39.69 74.76
C TYR A 89 41.03 38.96 73.61
N ASN A 90 40.43 38.93 72.41
CA ASN A 90 41.06 38.33 71.24
C ASN A 90 41.82 39.38 70.41
N LEU A 91 43.16 39.39 70.49
CA LEU A 91 44.01 40.30 69.71
C LEU A 91 44.41 39.64 68.37
N PRO A 92 44.00 40.18 67.20
CA PRO A 92 44.41 39.60 65.92
C PRO A 92 45.85 40.01 65.57
N CYS A 93 46.71 39.02 65.31
CA CYS A 93 48.09 39.22 64.88
C CYS A 93 48.14 39.56 63.38
N PHE A 94 47.77 40.78 63.01
CA PHE A 94 48.01 41.29 61.65
C PHE A 94 49.19 42.27 61.68
N ARG A 95 50.35 41.80 61.23
CA ARG A 95 51.39 42.67 60.67
C ARG A 95 51.54 42.30 59.20
N GLU A 96 51.21 43.22 58.30
CA GLU A 96 51.40 43.04 56.87
C GLU A 96 52.91 42.87 56.58
N ARG A 97 53.28 41.82 55.84
CA ARG A 97 54.68 41.62 55.41
C ARG A 97 54.99 42.55 54.24
N GLU A 98 56.12 43.25 54.33
CA GLU A 98 56.61 44.10 53.23
C GLU A 98 56.91 43.29 51.96
N GLN A 99 56.65 43.87 50.79
CA GLN A 99 56.75 43.19 49.49
C GLN A 99 58.19 43.12 48.98
N GLN A 100 58.56 41.98 48.39
CA GLN A 100 59.89 41.72 47.86
C GLN A 100 60.11 42.34 46.47
N ILE A 101 61.23 43.03 46.26
CA ILE A 101 61.61 43.64 44.98
C ILE A 101 62.42 42.63 44.14
N ILE A 102 61.99 42.36 42.90
CA ILE A 102 62.64 41.42 41.96
C ILE A 102 63.16 42.18 40.73
N PRO A 103 64.45 42.03 40.33
CA PRO A 103 65.01 42.68 39.15
C PRO A 103 64.57 42.01 37.83
N LYS A 104 64.47 42.79 36.75
CA LYS A 104 64.08 42.31 35.41
C LYS A 104 65.27 41.72 34.64
N GLU A 105 65.02 40.63 33.91
CA GLU A 105 66.02 39.89 33.13
C GLU A 105 66.34 40.57 31.78
N ASN A 106 67.62 40.60 31.38
CA ASN A 106 68.14 41.34 30.21
C ASN A 106 68.57 40.44 29.03
N LEU A 107 68.19 39.16 29.00
CA LEU A 107 68.63 38.23 27.96
C LEU A 107 67.65 38.23 26.78
N CYS A 108 68.12 38.65 25.59
CA CYS A 108 67.35 38.60 24.35
C CYS A 108 67.86 37.45 23.47
N ILE A 109 66.98 36.48 23.17
CA ILE A 109 67.30 35.35 22.29
C ILE A 109 66.96 35.77 20.85
N TYR A 110 67.96 35.84 19.98
CA TYR A 110 67.74 36.13 18.56
C TYR A 110 67.02 34.95 17.88
N SER A 111 65.78 35.17 17.46
CA SER A 111 64.96 34.19 16.73
C SER A 111 65.17 34.34 15.23
N CYS A 112 66.31 33.90 14.71
CA CYS A 112 66.48 33.72 13.27
C CYS A 112 66.32 32.23 12.93
N PRO A 113 65.20 31.80 12.33
CA PRO A 113 64.98 30.39 12.03
C PRO A 113 65.91 29.92 10.92
N MET A 114 66.54 28.77 11.13
CA MET A 114 67.38 28.11 10.13
C MET A 114 66.51 27.59 8.98
N GLU A 115 66.99 27.75 7.74
CA GLU A 115 66.27 27.30 6.55
C GLU A 115 66.16 25.77 6.54
N SER A 116 64.94 25.24 6.72
CA SER A 116 64.66 23.81 6.87
C SER A 116 64.04 23.14 5.65
N LYS A 117 63.74 23.93 4.61
CA LYS A 117 63.08 23.43 3.40
C LYS A 117 64.11 22.79 2.49
N THR A 118 63.89 21.54 2.13
CA THR A 118 64.70 20.79 1.19
C THR A 118 64.17 20.94 -0.23
N THR A 119 65.02 20.73 -1.23
CA THR A 119 64.64 20.79 -2.66
C THR A 119 63.44 19.90 -2.96
N THR A 120 63.39 18.69 -2.37
CA THR A 120 62.29 17.75 -2.55
C THR A 120 60.96 18.30 -2.05
N GLY A 121 60.94 18.94 -0.87
CA GLY A 121 59.73 19.53 -0.31
C GLY A 121 59.20 20.73 -1.10
N CYS A 122 60.08 21.42 -1.84
CA CYS A 122 59.70 22.51 -2.72
C CYS A 122 59.30 22.04 -4.13
N SER A 123 59.93 20.99 -4.64
CA SER A 123 59.71 20.50 -6.02
C SER A 123 58.53 19.54 -6.18
N TYR A 124 58.17 18.80 -5.13
CA TYR A 124 57.11 17.78 -5.19
C TYR A 124 55.94 18.15 -4.27
N THR A 125 55.34 19.31 -4.50
CA THR A 125 54.11 19.69 -3.81
C THR A 125 52.91 19.01 -4.47
N PRO A 126 51.88 18.59 -3.71
CA PRO A 126 50.70 17.98 -4.29
C PRO A 126 50.00 19.00 -5.18
N ILE A 127 49.91 18.67 -6.47
CA ILE A 127 49.15 19.46 -7.45
C ILE A 127 47.70 18.99 -7.34
N CYS A 128 46.79 19.92 -7.03
CA CYS A 128 45.36 19.65 -7.13
C CYS A 128 45.00 19.50 -8.61
N ALA A 129 44.89 18.28 -9.10
CA ALA A 129 44.35 18.02 -10.43
C ALA A 129 42.84 18.32 -10.42
N ASN A 130 42.37 19.03 -11.44
CA ASN A 130 40.94 19.26 -11.62
C ASN A 130 40.23 17.92 -11.90
N PRO A 131 39.04 17.68 -11.34
CA PRO A 131 38.25 16.51 -11.68
C PRO A 131 37.98 16.45 -13.19
N VAL A 132 38.14 15.28 -13.79
CA VAL A 132 37.84 15.05 -15.20
C VAL A 132 36.32 15.05 -15.40
N GLU A 133 35.85 15.67 -16.48
CA GLU A 133 34.43 15.66 -16.85
C GLU A 133 33.94 14.24 -17.13
N ASN A 134 32.77 13.90 -16.60
CA ASN A 134 32.14 12.61 -16.82
C ASN A 134 31.38 12.65 -18.16
N TYR A 135 31.77 11.82 -19.12
CA TYR A 135 31.10 11.67 -20.42
C TYR A 135 29.99 10.62 -20.41
N LYS A 136 29.54 10.16 -19.23
CA LYS A 136 28.38 9.28 -19.13
C LYS A 136 27.16 10.03 -19.69
N PRO A 137 26.38 9.44 -20.61
CA PRO A 137 25.15 10.05 -21.07
C PRO A 137 24.19 10.25 -19.90
N ASP A 138 23.54 11.41 -19.87
CA ASP A 138 22.51 11.71 -18.89
C ASP A 138 21.36 10.72 -19.05
N GLU A 139 21.09 9.94 -18.01
CA GLU A 139 19.93 9.01 -17.92
C GLU A 139 18.62 9.77 -17.68
N ASN A 140 18.53 11.02 -18.16
CA ASN A 140 17.35 11.84 -18.04
C ASN A 140 16.28 11.29 -18.99
N TYR A 141 15.16 10.86 -18.42
CA TYR A 141 14.03 10.40 -19.20
C TYR A 141 13.42 11.56 -19.99
N THR A 142 13.45 11.45 -21.32
CA THR A 142 12.70 12.35 -22.22
C THR A 142 11.33 11.75 -22.45
N SER A 143 10.28 12.46 -22.04
CA SER A 143 8.91 12.04 -22.33
C SER A 143 8.68 12.02 -23.84
N PRO A 144 8.05 10.98 -24.40
CA PRO A 144 7.69 10.95 -25.81
C PRO A 144 6.70 12.08 -26.14
N GLU A 145 6.87 12.72 -27.29
CA GLU A 145 5.97 13.77 -27.78
C GLU A 145 4.61 13.21 -28.22
N GLY A 146 4.61 11.96 -28.69
CA GLY A 146 3.41 11.27 -29.15
C GLY A 146 2.56 10.72 -28.00
N THR A 147 1.23 10.85 -28.13
CA THR A 147 0.28 10.15 -27.27
C THR A 147 0.28 8.65 -27.57
N MET A 148 0.09 7.83 -26.54
CA MET A 148 -0.07 6.38 -26.69
C MET A 148 -1.35 6.06 -27.49
N ASP A 149 -1.27 5.11 -28.42
CA ASP A 149 -2.46 4.57 -29.08
C ASP A 149 -3.25 3.71 -28.10
N LEU A 150 -4.48 4.13 -27.80
CA LEU A 150 -5.38 3.44 -26.87
C LEU A 150 -6.40 2.56 -27.59
N ASN A 151 -6.26 2.34 -28.90
CA ASN A 151 -7.17 1.49 -29.67
C ASN A 151 -6.94 0.01 -29.35
N THR A 152 -7.94 -0.61 -28.73
CA THR A 152 -7.97 -2.07 -28.54
C THR A 152 -8.68 -2.74 -29.72
N ILE A 153 -8.33 -3.99 -29.99
CA ILE A 153 -9.00 -4.82 -31.00
C ILE A 153 -10.51 -4.89 -30.71
N GLN A 154 -10.90 -5.01 -29.43
CA GLN A 154 -12.31 -5.05 -29.07
C GLN A 154 -13.04 -3.76 -29.44
N ARG A 155 -12.43 -2.59 -29.20
CA ARG A 155 -13.02 -1.28 -29.54
C ARG A 155 -13.17 -1.11 -31.05
N THR A 156 -12.20 -1.58 -31.83
CA THR A 156 -12.23 -1.42 -33.30
C THR A 156 -13.09 -2.47 -33.99
N SER A 157 -13.13 -3.71 -33.48
CA SER A 157 -13.87 -4.82 -34.08
C SER A 157 -15.37 -4.81 -33.77
N TYR A 158 -15.78 -4.40 -32.56
CA TYR A 158 -17.18 -4.47 -32.11
C TYR A 158 -17.83 -3.08 -32.03
N ARG A 159 -17.74 -2.32 -33.13
CA ARG A 159 -18.46 -1.05 -33.26
C ARG A 159 -19.95 -1.30 -33.53
N GLN A 160 -20.82 -0.42 -33.03
CA GLN A 160 -22.22 -0.45 -33.43
C GLN A 160 -22.29 -0.16 -34.93
N VAL A 161 -22.89 -1.10 -35.68
CA VAL A 161 -23.16 -0.95 -37.11
C VAL A 161 -24.66 -0.77 -37.25
N ASP A 162 -25.05 0.29 -37.95
CA ASP A 162 -26.46 0.51 -38.26
C ASP A 162 -26.99 -0.64 -39.12
N LEU A 163 -28.12 -1.20 -38.70
CA LEU A 163 -28.77 -2.24 -39.46
C LEU A 163 -29.33 -1.65 -40.76
N PRO A 164 -29.20 -2.35 -41.90
CA PRO A 164 -29.85 -1.93 -43.13
C PRO A 164 -31.38 -1.91 -42.92
N LYS A 165 -32.06 -1.00 -43.63
CA LYS A 165 -33.52 -0.96 -43.62
C LYS A 165 -34.06 -2.30 -44.14
N LYS A 166 -35.09 -2.82 -43.47
CA LYS A 166 -35.78 -4.05 -43.90
C LYS A 166 -36.40 -3.82 -45.27
N GLU A 167 -36.09 -4.69 -46.22
CA GLU A 167 -36.73 -4.67 -47.54
C GLU A 167 -38.22 -5.03 -47.42
N GLU A 168 -39.06 -4.34 -48.20
CA GLU A 168 -40.48 -4.66 -48.26
C GLU A 168 -40.69 -5.99 -48.98
N THR A 169 -41.44 -6.90 -48.35
CA THR A 169 -41.69 -8.25 -48.86
C THR A 169 -43.19 -8.44 -49.10
N PRO A 170 -43.77 -7.85 -50.17
CA PRO A 170 -45.22 -7.85 -50.39
C PRO A 170 -45.82 -9.25 -50.50
N TRP A 171 -45.03 -10.23 -50.97
CA TRP A 171 -45.41 -11.63 -51.08
C TRP A 171 -45.43 -12.38 -49.74
N ALA A 172 -44.75 -11.87 -48.71
CA ALA A 172 -44.69 -12.44 -47.36
C ALA A 172 -45.69 -11.78 -46.40
N ILE A 173 -46.45 -10.77 -46.86
CA ILE A 173 -47.49 -10.10 -46.07
C ILE A 173 -48.69 -11.04 -45.98
N LYS A 174 -49.10 -11.36 -44.75
CA LYS A 174 -50.33 -12.12 -44.50
C LYS A 174 -51.51 -11.31 -45.03
N LEU A 175 -52.18 -11.83 -46.06
CA LEU A 175 -53.41 -11.23 -46.57
C LEU A 175 -54.51 -11.36 -45.52
N GLU A 176 -55.29 -10.30 -45.37
CA GLU A 176 -56.53 -10.34 -44.60
C GLU A 176 -57.60 -11.14 -45.35
N TYR A 177 -58.50 -11.78 -44.61
CA TYR A 177 -59.60 -12.52 -45.22
C TYR A 177 -60.58 -11.56 -45.91
N CYS A 178 -60.79 -11.74 -47.21
CA CYS A 178 -61.81 -11.03 -47.97
C CYS A 178 -63.12 -11.85 -47.98
N LYS A 179 -64.17 -11.33 -47.36
CA LYS A 179 -65.52 -11.92 -47.44
C LYS A 179 -66.02 -11.90 -48.90
N PRO A 180 -66.63 -12.98 -49.41
CA PRO A 180 -67.23 -12.98 -50.75
C PRO A 180 -68.32 -11.90 -50.85
N LYS A 181 -68.25 -11.11 -51.93
CA LYS A 181 -69.27 -10.09 -52.26
C LYS A 181 -70.55 -10.71 -52.83
N THR A 182 -70.42 -11.89 -53.44
CA THR A 182 -71.54 -12.62 -54.03
C THR A 182 -72.32 -13.32 -52.92
N GLU A 183 -73.62 -13.09 -52.87
CA GLU A 183 -74.51 -13.84 -52.00
C GLU A 183 -74.53 -15.31 -52.43
N LEU A 184 -74.44 -16.21 -51.45
CA LEU A 184 -74.65 -17.62 -51.70
C LEU A 184 -76.13 -17.85 -51.95
N ASN A 185 -76.49 -18.50 -53.06
CA ASN A 185 -77.85 -18.96 -53.31
C ASN A 185 -78.26 -19.97 -52.22
N ALA A 186 -79.00 -19.49 -51.21
CA ALA A 186 -79.44 -20.28 -50.06
C ALA A 186 -80.75 -21.05 -50.33
N THR A 187 -81.20 -21.11 -51.58
CA THR A 187 -82.41 -21.85 -51.95
C THR A 187 -82.07 -23.31 -52.22
N THR A 188 -82.79 -24.21 -51.57
CA THR A 188 -82.73 -25.65 -51.87
C THR A 188 -83.86 -26.01 -52.82
N VAL A 189 -83.71 -27.11 -53.56
CA VAL A 189 -84.76 -27.63 -54.45
C VAL A 189 -86.06 -27.86 -53.65
N TYR A 190 -85.96 -28.37 -52.42
CA TYR A 190 -87.11 -28.57 -51.52
C TYR A 190 -87.89 -27.28 -51.26
N ASN A 191 -87.18 -26.18 -50.95
CA ASN A 191 -87.81 -24.87 -50.70
C ASN A 191 -88.52 -24.32 -51.94
N ASN A 192 -88.12 -24.71 -53.15
CA ASN A 192 -88.76 -24.30 -54.39
C ASN A 192 -89.94 -25.21 -54.77
N SER A 193 -89.79 -26.52 -54.56
CA SER A 193 -90.78 -27.51 -54.95
C SER A 193 -91.99 -27.57 -54.01
N TYR A 194 -91.79 -27.38 -52.70
CA TYR A 194 -92.84 -27.54 -51.69
C TYR A 194 -93.14 -26.21 -50.99
N LYS A 195 -94.05 -25.43 -51.58
CA LYS A 195 -94.61 -24.22 -50.97
C LYS A 195 -95.83 -24.57 -50.11
N LYS A 196 -96.12 -23.70 -49.14
CA LYS A 196 -97.31 -23.82 -48.29
C LYS A 196 -98.59 -23.92 -49.15
N PRO A 197 -99.58 -24.75 -48.77
CA PRO A 197 -100.86 -24.86 -49.48
C PRO A 197 -101.48 -23.46 -49.64
N GLY A 198 -101.85 -23.10 -50.87
CA GLY A 198 -102.32 -21.76 -51.24
C GLY A 198 -101.34 -20.90 -52.05
N TYR A 199 -100.08 -21.33 -52.23
CA TYR A 199 -99.12 -20.64 -53.12
C TYR A 199 -99.12 -21.13 -54.58
N TYR A 200 -99.77 -22.26 -54.87
CA TYR A 200 -99.89 -22.79 -56.21
C TYR A 200 -101.12 -22.17 -56.87
N VAL A 201 -100.92 -21.36 -57.90
CA VAL A 201 -102.01 -20.80 -58.73
C VAL A 201 -102.22 -21.73 -59.91
N ASN A 202 -103.46 -22.05 -60.24
CA ASN A 202 -103.76 -22.83 -61.45
C ASN A 202 -103.38 -21.98 -62.68
N MET A 203 -102.74 -22.58 -63.67
CA MET A 203 -102.25 -21.89 -64.89
C MET A 203 -103.36 -21.28 -65.76
N GLU A 204 -104.63 -21.46 -65.40
CA GLU A 204 -105.78 -20.92 -66.15
C GLU A 204 -105.97 -19.40 -65.94
N ASP A 205 -105.35 -18.79 -64.93
CA ASP A 205 -105.52 -17.36 -64.59
C ASP A 205 -104.30 -16.45 -64.90
N CYS A 206 -103.23 -16.97 -65.50
CA CYS A 206 -102.04 -16.17 -65.83
C CYS A 206 -102.11 -15.57 -67.24
N ASN A 207 -102.90 -14.50 -67.41
CA ASN A 207 -102.70 -13.56 -68.52
C ASN A 207 -101.48 -12.69 -68.21
N TYR A 208 -100.33 -12.97 -68.82
CA TYR A 208 -99.21 -12.03 -68.85
C TYR A 208 -98.87 -11.66 -70.28
N GLN A 209 -99.15 -10.38 -70.57
CA GLN A 209 -98.66 -9.59 -71.68
C GLN A 209 -97.12 -9.59 -71.67
N ILE A 210 -96.54 -9.83 -72.84
CA ILE A 210 -95.10 -9.72 -73.09
C ILE A 210 -94.84 -8.28 -73.51
N ASP A 211 -94.12 -7.51 -72.68
CA ASP A 211 -93.31 -6.36 -73.07
C ASP A 211 -91.86 -6.63 -72.64
#